data_AF-A0AA43CL10-F1
#
_entry.id   AF-A0AA43CL10-F1
#
_cell.length_a   1.000
_cell.length_b   1.000
_cell.length_c   1.000
_cell.angle_alpha   90.00
_cell.angle_beta   90.00
_cell.angle_gamma   90.00
#
_symmetry.space_group_name_H-M   'P 1'
#
loop_
_entity.id
_entity.type
_entity.pdbx_description
1 polymer ?
#
loop_
_entity_poly.entity_id
_entity_poly.type
_entity_poly.pdbx_seq_one_letter_code
_entity_poly.pdbx_strand_id
1 'polypeptide(L)'
;MKRLRTPVREYLDKLGLDRTMEFGVEVRQAGEADSKALRGVLNAERKHINILFYLLMVLLVVLFGAGLYLVMTTPYEPLILWLIFGTEFAALLGILAMLRRIWYEKFIIATALAVLEDLPPEDAAQFILLLHSKFLRKR
;
A
#
# COMPACT_ATOMS: atom_id res chain seq x y z
N MET A 1 3.60 -2.40 -3.07
CA MET A 1 4.89 -1.97 -2.48
C MET A 1 6.00 -1.62 -3.48
N LYS A 2 6.35 -2.44 -4.49
CA LYS A 2 7.40 -2.06 -5.48
C LYS A 2 7.13 -0.70 -6.14
N ARG A 3 5.85 -0.36 -6.37
CA ARG A 3 5.42 0.91 -6.99
C ARG A 3 5.69 2.16 -6.16
N LEU A 4 5.58 2.10 -4.83
CA LEU A 4 5.90 3.23 -3.94
C LEU A 4 7.41 3.39 -3.72
N ARG A 5 8.17 2.32 -3.90
CA ARG A 5 9.61 2.31 -3.68
C ARG A 5 10.33 3.15 -4.73
N THR A 6 9.94 3.06 -6.00
CA THR A 6 10.56 3.81 -7.10
C THR A 6 10.45 5.34 -6.93
N PRO A 7 9.27 5.95 -6.72
CA PRO A 7 9.15 7.40 -6.60
C PRO A 7 9.73 7.94 -5.29
N VAL A 8 9.62 7.20 -4.19
CA VAL A 8 10.29 7.58 -2.93
C VAL A 8 11.80 7.51 -3.08
N ARG A 9 12.32 6.49 -3.76
CA ARG A 9 13.75 6.35 -4.02
C ARG A 9 14.26 7.42 -4.97
N GLU A 10 13.52 7.74 -6.03
CA GLU A 10 13.89 8.81 -6.97
C GLU A 10 13.90 10.18 -6.28
N TYR A 11 12.98 10.42 -5.33
CA TYR A 11 13.00 11.59 -4.47
C TYR A 11 14.23 11.63 -3.55
N LEU A 12 14.54 10.51 -2.89
CA LEU A 12 15.71 10.39 -2.02
C LEU A 12 17.04 10.48 -2.79
N ASP A 13 17.12 9.93 -4.01
CA ASP A 13 18.26 10.04 -4.91
C ASP A 13 18.47 11.50 -5.36
N LYS A 14 17.39 12.22 -5.70
CA LYS A 14 17.45 13.65 -6.05
C LYS A 14 17.97 14.53 -4.91
N LEU A 15 17.71 14.13 -3.67
CA LEU A 15 18.20 14.80 -2.47
C LEU A 15 19.59 14.31 -2.01
N GLY A 16 20.17 13.31 -2.68
CA GLY A 16 21.44 12.70 -2.28
C GLY A 16 21.36 11.86 -0.99
N LEU A 17 20.15 11.51 -0.55
CA LEU A 17 19.89 10.86 0.75
C LEU A 17 19.81 9.32 0.64
N ASP A 18 19.58 8.72 -0.54
CA ASP A 18 19.51 7.25 -0.68
C ASP A 18 20.90 6.57 -0.65
N ARG A 19 21.98 7.34 -0.89
CA ARG A 19 23.37 6.86 -0.73
C ARG A 19 23.85 7.10 0.68
N THR A 20 23.67 6.11 1.54
CA THR A 20 24.49 5.98 2.75
C THR A 20 25.98 6.03 2.37
N MET A 21 26.66 7.11 2.77
CA MET A 21 28.13 7.19 3.00
C MET A 21 29.09 7.26 1.79
N GLU A 22 28.81 8.05 0.76
CA GLU A 22 29.93 8.64 -0.02
C GLU A 22 30.28 9.99 0.63
N PHE A 23 31.36 10.01 1.42
CA PHE A 23 31.90 11.23 2.02
C PHE A 23 32.13 12.27 0.91
N GLY A 24 31.36 13.38 0.93
CA GLY A 24 31.56 14.53 0.03
C GLY A 24 30.41 14.89 -0.90
N VAL A 25 29.27 14.18 -0.88
CA VAL A 25 28.09 14.58 -1.66
C VAL A 25 27.33 15.69 -0.91
N GLU A 26 27.19 16.86 -1.53
CA GLU A 26 26.38 17.95 -1.00
C GLU A 26 24.92 17.51 -0.86
N VAL A 27 24.42 17.47 0.38
CA VAL A 27 23.00 17.25 0.65
C VAL A 27 22.24 18.47 0.15
N ARG A 28 21.50 18.30 -0.93
CA ARG A 28 20.67 19.38 -1.48
C ARG A 28 19.47 19.56 -0.54
N GLN A 29 19.31 20.75 0.03
CA GLN A 29 18.14 21.06 0.87
C GLN A 29 16.86 20.84 0.06
N ALA A 30 15.92 20.07 0.61
CA ALA A 30 14.68 19.76 -0.07
C ALA A 30 13.88 21.03 -0.31
N GLY A 31 13.63 21.35 -1.59
CA GLY A 31 12.81 22.50 -1.96
C GLY A 31 11.31 22.20 -1.82
N GLU A 32 10.50 23.25 -1.68
CA GLU A 32 9.03 23.12 -1.71
C GLU A 32 8.53 22.50 -3.03
N ALA A 33 9.24 22.74 -4.14
CA ALA A 33 8.92 22.20 -5.45
C ALA A 33 9.03 20.65 -5.49
N ASP A 34 10.06 20.10 -4.85
CA ASP A 34 10.29 18.66 -4.77
C ASP A 34 9.25 17.99 -3.86
N SER A 35 8.92 18.65 -2.75
CA SER A 35 7.84 18.21 -1.85
C SER A 35 6.48 18.19 -2.55
N LYS A 36 6.17 19.20 -3.39
CA LYS A 36 4.94 19.23 -4.21
C LYS A 36 4.91 18.12 -5.25
N ALA A 37 6.04 17.83 -5.93
CA ALA A 37 6.13 16.75 -6.90
C ALA A 37 5.88 15.38 -6.23
N LEU A 38 6.50 15.12 -5.07
CA LEU A 38 6.30 13.88 -4.33
C LEU A 38 4.85 13.74 -3.82
N ARG A 39 4.24 14.83 -3.31
CA ARG A 39 2.82 14.85 -2.93
C ARG A 39 1.92 14.50 -4.11
N GLY A 40 2.22 15.01 -5.31
CA GLY A 40 1.48 14.68 -6.53
C GLY A 40 1.47 13.19 -6.83
N VAL A 41 2.64 12.55 -6.77
CA VAL A 41 2.79 11.11 -7.00
C VAL A 41 2.09 10.30 -5.91
N LEU A 42 2.28 10.67 -4.64
CA LEU A 42 1.63 10.00 -3.50
C LEU A 42 0.10 10.10 -3.56
N ASN A 43 -0.45 11.23 -3.99
CA ASN A 43 -1.88 11.41 -4.17
C ASN A 43 -2.44 10.59 -5.34
N ALA A 44 -1.70 10.46 -6.44
CA ALA A 44 -2.09 9.59 -7.55
C ALA A 44 -2.12 8.11 -7.12
N GLU A 45 -1.09 7.64 -6.40
CA GLU A 45 -1.04 6.29 -5.84
C GLU A 45 -2.14 6.06 -4.80
N ARG A 46 -2.44 7.05 -3.95
CA ARG A 46 -3.56 6.98 -2.99
C ARG A 46 -4.89 6.73 -3.68
N LYS A 47 -5.17 7.41 -4.81
CA LYS A 47 -6.39 7.21 -5.60
C LYS A 47 -6.44 5.78 -6.16
N HIS A 48 -5.34 5.29 -6.73
CA HIS A 48 -5.29 3.94 -7.29
C HIS A 48 -5.50 2.86 -6.23
N ILE A 49 -4.86 3.00 -5.06
CA ILE A 49 -5.03 2.11 -3.91
C ILE A 49 -6.47 2.14 -3.39
N ASN A 50 -7.11 3.31 -3.33
CA ASN A 50 -8.52 3.39 -2.95
C ASN A 50 -9.43 2.64 -3.93
N ILE A 51 -9.20 2.76 -5.24
CA ILE A 51 -9.98 2.03 -6.24
C ILE A 51 -9.80 0.52 -6.06
N LEU A 52 -8.56 0.06 -5.89
CA LEU A 52 -8.27 -1.37 -5.67
C LEU A 52 -8.93 -1.89 -4.39
N PHE A 53 -8.93 -1.08 -3.31
CA PHE A 53 -9.61 -1.41 -2.06
C PHE A 53 -11.12 -1.57 -2.26
N TYR A 54 -11.77 -0.64 -2.98
CA TYR A 54 -13.20 -0.75 -3.29
C TYR A 54 -13.51 -1.98 -4.14
N LEU A 55 -12.68 -2.28 -5.14
CA LEU A 55 -12.86 -3.45 -6.00
C LEU A 55 -12.79 -4.75 -5.20
N LEU A 56 -11.83 -4.87 -4.27
CA LEU A 56 -11.72 -6.04 -3.39
C LEU A 56 -12.89 -6.15 -2.41
N MET A 57 -13.41 -5.03 -1.90
CA MET A 57 -14.61 -5.04 -1.07
C MET A 57 -15.83 -5.54 -1.84
N VAL A 58 -16.05 -5.05 -3.06
CA VAL A 58 -17.15 -5.52 -3.92
C VAL A 58 -16.99 -7.02 -4.22
N LEU A 59 -15.77 -7.45 -4.56
CA LEU A 59 -15.48 -8.86 -4.80
C LEU A 59 -15.79 -9.74 -3.58
N LEU A 60 -15.47 -9.28 -2.37
CA LEU A 60 -15.77 -9.98 -1.13
C LEU A 60 -17.29 -10.18 -0.95
N VAL A 61 -18.08 -9.13 -1.19
CA VAL A 61 -19.55 -9.19 -1.09
C VAL A 61 -20.13 -10.14 -2.13
N VAL A 62 -19.63 -10.10 -3.37
CA VAL A 62 -20.08 -10.99 -4.45
C VAL A 62 -19.75 -12.45 -4.14
N LEU A 63 -18.53 -12.74 -3.65
CA LEU A 63 -18.13 -14.09 -3.25
C LEU A 63 -19.00 -14.64 -2.13
N PHE A 64 -19.25 -13.83 -1.11
CA PHE A 64 -20.11 -14.20 0.00
C PHE A 64 -21.56 -14.47 -0.46
N GLY A 65 -22.09 -13.63 -1.34
CA GLY A 65 -23.42 -13.83 -1.93
C GLY A 65 -23.49 -15.10 -2.79
N ALA A 66 -22.47 -15.37 -3.59
CA ALA A 66 -22.37 -16.57 -4.41
C ALA A 66 -22.27 -17.84 -3.55
N GLY A 67 -21.51 -17.80 -2.45
CA GLY A 67 -21.43 -18.88 -1.49
C GLY A 67 -22.76 -19.21 -0.82
N LEU A 68 -23.45 -18.17 -0.31
CA LEU A 68 -24.80 -18.34 0.25
C LEU A 68 -25.78 -18.93 -0.77
N TYR A 69 -25.74 -18.45 -2.02
CA TYR A 69 -26.57 -18.98 -3.09
C TYR A 69 -26.28 -20.47 -3.33
N LEU A 70 -25.00 -20.85 -3.46
CA LEU A 70 -24.59 -22.24 -3.64
C LEU A 70 -25.05 -23.13 -2.48
N VAL A 71 -24.92 -22.66 -1.24
CA VAL A 71 -25.39 -23.40 -0.06
C VAL A 71 -26.90 -23.61 -0.08
N MET A 72 -27.69 -22.64 -0.59
CA MET A 72 -29.15 -22.76 -0.68
C MET A 72 -29.63 -23.63 -1.84
N THR A 73 -28.92 -23.68 -2.97
CA THR A 73 -29.38 -24.38 -4.17
C THR A 73 -28.83 -25.80 -4.32
N THR A 74 -27.73 -26.12 -3.63
CA THR A 74 -27.07 -27.42 -3.79
C THR A 74 -27.80 -28.48 -2.96
N PRO A 75 -28.05 -29.70 -3.49
CA PRO A 75 -28.58 -30.80 -2.70
C PRO A 75 -27.70 -31.07 -1.47
N TYR A 76 -28.30 -31.51 -0.37
CA TYR A 76 -27.66 -31.75 0.94
C TYR A 76 -26.69 -32.94 0.94
N GLU A 77 -25.75 -32.97 0.00
CA GLU A 77 -24.61 -33.88 0.03
C GLU A 77 -23.50 -33.26 0.89
N PRO A 78 -23.14 -33.88 2.02
CA PRO A 78 -22.21 -33.28 2.99
C PRO A 78 -20.82 -33.02 2.40
N LEU A 79 -20.39 -33.85 1.43
CA LEU A 79 -19.13 -33.67 0.71
C LEU A 79 -19.10 -32.38 -0.12
N ILE A 80 -20.20 -32.08 -0.84
CA ILE A 80 -20.27 -30.90 -1.69
C ILE A 80 -20.33 -29.63 -0.84
N LEU A 81 -21.10 -29.65 0.26
CA LEU A 81 -21.14 -28.53 1.20
C LEU A 81 -19.76 -28.26 1.81
N TRP A 82 -19.03 -29.31 2.23
CA TRP A 82 -17.66 -29.15 2.73
C TRP A 82 -16.72 -28.53 1.70
N LEU A 83 -16.83 -28.94 0.44
CA LEU A 83 -16.02 -28.38 -0.63
C LEU A 83 -16.35 -26.90 -0.85
N ILE A 84 -17.64 -26.53 -0.92
CA ILE A 84 -18.09 -25.14 -1.08
C ILE A 84 -17.53 -24.28 0.06
N PHE A 85 -17.78 -24.68 1.32
CA PHE A 85 -17.29 -23.94 2.49
C PHE A 85 -15.76 -23.84 2.51
N GLY A 86 -15.04 -24.92 2.23
CA GLY A 86 -13.58 -24.91 2.23
C GLY A 86 -13.00 -23.96 1.17
N THR A 87 -13.57 -23.96 -0.03
CA THR A 87 -13.10 -23.13 -1.14
C THR A 87 -13.43 -21.66 -0.90
N GLU A 88 -14.64 -21.37 -0.43
CA GLU A 88 -15.09 -20.01 -0.11
C GLU A 88 -14.29 -19.42 1.06
N PHE A 89 -14.07 -20.20 2.11
CA PHE A 89 -13.27 -19.77 3.25
C PHE A 89 -11.82 -19.47 2.85
N ALA A 90 -11.21 -20.31 2.02
CA ALA A 90 -9.87 -20.07 1.49
C ALA A 90 -9.82 -18.79 0.63
N ALA A 91 -10.83 -18.56 -0.22
CA ALA A 91 -10.93 -17.35 -1.03
C ALA A 91 -11.08 -16.08 -0.17
N LEU A 92 -11.92 -16.13 0.87
CA LEU A 92 -12.08 -15.04 1.83
C LEU A 92 -10.77 -14.73 2.56
N LEU A 93 -10.04 -15.75 3.02
CA LEU A 93 -8.73 -15.56 3.64
C LEU A 93 -7.72 -14.93 2.68
N GLY A 94 -7.72 -15.36 1.41
CA GLY A 94 -6.85 -14.78 0.38
C GLY A 94 -7.15 -13.29 0.14
N ILE A 95 -8.43 -12.92 0.06
CA ILE A 95 -8.85 -11.52 -0.09
C ILE A 95 -8.49 -10.72 1.15
N LEU A 96 -8.73 -11.24 2.36
CA LEU A 96 -8.35 -10.58 3.61
C LEU A 96 -6.84 -10.34 3.71
N ALA A 97 -6.02 -11.30 3.29
CA ALA A 97 -4.57 -11.14 3.27
C ALA A 97 -4.14 -10.02 2.30
N MET A 98 -4.74 -9.94 1.11
CA MET A 98 -4.54 -8.83 0.18
C MET A 98 -5.03 -7.49 0.74
N LEU A 99 -6.21 -7.47 1.36
CA LEU A 99 -6.80 -6.28 1.95
C LEU A 99 -5.90 -5.72 3.05
N ARG A 100 -5.39 -6.60 3.94
CA ARG A 100 -4.42 -6.23 4.98
C ARG A 100 -3.17 -5.60 4.39
N ARG A 101 -2.64 -6.17 3.30
CA ARG A 101 -1.47 -5.60 2.60
C ARG A 101 -1.77 -4.20 2.05
N ILE A 102 -2.89 -4.02 1.37
CA ILE A 102 -3.31 -2.73 0.81
C ILE A 102 -3.54 -1.70 1.92
N TRP A 103 -4.10 -2.13 3.05
CA TRP A 103 -4.33 -1.27 4.20
C TRP A 103 -3.02 -0.73 4.77
N TYR A 104 -1.98 -1.57 4.89
CA TYR A 104 -0.64 -1.11 5.26
C TYR A 104 -0.06 -0.13 4.23
N GLU A 105 -0.20 -0.39 2.92
CA GLU A 105 0.27 0.53 1.88
C GLU A 105 -0.43 1.90 1.98
N LYS A 106 -1.75 1.91 2.24
CA LYS A 106 -2.54 3.12 2.45
C LYS A 106 -2.11 3.88 3.70
N PHE A 107 -1.84 3.18 4.80
CA PHE A 107 -1.36 3.79 6.05
C PHE A 107 -0.02 4.50 5.83
N ILE A 108 0.94 3.82 5.17
CA ILE A 108 2.26 4.39 4.86
C ILE A 108 2.13 5.66 4.00
N ILE A 109 1.28 5.65 2.97
CA ILE A 109 1.05 6.84 2.14
C ILE A 109 0.41 7.97 2.94
N ALA A 110 -0.57 7.67 3.79
CA ALA A 110 -1.23 8.67 4.61
C ALA A 110 -0.26 9.32 5.60
N THR A 111 0.60 8.53 6.25
CA THR A 111 1.66 9.04 7.13
C THR A 111 2.67 9.89 6.36
N ALA A 112 3.11 9.44 5.17
CA ALA A 112 4.05 10.20 4.35
C ALA A 112 3.46 11.54 3.89
N LEU A 113 2.17 11.57 3.52
CA LEU A 113 1.48 12.81 3.14
C LEU A 113 1.31 13.76 4.33
N ALA A 114 0.90 13.26 5.50
CA ALA A 114 0.74 14.08 6.70
C ALA A 114 2.08 14.70 7.14
N VAL A 115 3.14 13.90 7.15
CA VAL A 115 4.51 14.38 7.44
C VAL A 115 4.95 15.44 6.44
N LEU A 116 4.67 15.25 5.15
CA LEU A 116 5.00 16.25 4.14
C LEU A 116 4.22 17.55 4.32
N GLU A 117 3.01 17.53 4.90
CA GLU A 117 2.17 18.71 5.16
C GLU A 117 2.57 19.48 6.41
N ASP A 118 2.90 18.79 7.50
CA ASP A 118 3.09 19.41 8.81
C ASP A 118 4.55 19.75 9.13
N LEU A 119 5.52 19.14 8.45
CA LEU A 119 6.95 19.32 8.74
C LEU A 119 7.67 20.17 7.69
N PRO A 120 8.73 20.90 8.09
CA PRO A 120 9.67 21.49 7.16
C PRO A 120 10.21 20.44 6.18
N PRO A 121 10.50 20.80 4.93
CA PRO A 121 10.87 19.85 3.89
C PRO A 121 12.14 19.05 4.22
N GLU A 122 13.06 19.60 5.02
CA GLU A 122 14.26 18.91 5.51
C GLU A 122 13.92 17.77 6.50
N ASP A 123 13.08 18.05 7.51
CA ASP A 123 12.65 17.06 8.50
C ASP A 123 11.75 15.99 7.88
N ALA A 124 10.89 16.39 6.94
CA ALA A 124 10.06 15.48 6.18
C ALA A 124 10.90 14.50 5.36
N ALA A 125 12.00 14.96 4.74
CA ALA A 125 12.91 14.10 3.98
C ALA A 125 13.62 13.06 4.86
N GLN A 126 14.08 13.44 6.05
CA GLN A 126 14.67 12.49 7.01
C GLN A 126 13.65 11.46 7.48
N PHE A 127 12.42 11.88 7.77
CA PHE A 127 11.35 10.96 8.17
C PHE A 127 11.00 9.99 7.04
N ILE A 128 10.92 10.46 5.79
CA ILE A 128 10.68 9.63 4.61
C ILE A 128 11.82 8.61 4.41
N LEU A 129 13.07 8.99 4.69
CA LEU A 129 14.22 8.06 4.65
C LEU A 129 14.12 6.98 5.73
N LEU A 130 13.71 7.35 6.95
CA LEU A 130 13.45 6.39 8.03
C LEU A 130 12.28 5.45 7.67
N LEU A 131 11.21 5.98 7.08
CA LEU A 131 10.09 5.21 6.58
C LEU A 131 10.52 4.23 5.48
N HIS A 132 11.38 4.68 4.55
CA HIS A 132 11.93 3.87 3.47
C HIS A 132 12.82 2.72 4.00
N SER A 133 13.77 3.03 4.87
CA SER A 133 14.68 2.03 5.43
C SER A 133 13.97 1.00 6.32
N LYS A 134 12.96 1.41 7.09
CA LYS A 134 12.26 0.54 8.05
C LYS A 134 11.13 -0.27 7.43
N PHE A 135 10.37 0.31 6.50
CA PHE A 135 9.17 -0.33 5.94
C PHE A 135 9.29 -0.74 4.46
N LEU A 136 10.13 -0.06 3.66
CA LEU A 136 10.28 -0.33 2.23
C LEU A 136 11.53 -1.17 1.88
N ARG A 137 12.55 -1.22 2.76
CA ARG A 137 13.79 -2.00 2.52
C ARG A 137 13.69 -3.48 2.93
N LYS A 138 12.87 -3.83 3.92
CA LYS A 138 12.91 -5.13 4.62
C LYS A 138 11.84 -6.17 4.17
N ARG A 139 11.22 -6.00 3.00
CA ARG A 139 10.31 -6.99 2.39
C ARG A 139 10.57 -7.18 0.91
#